data_AF-A0A920HR66-F1
#
_entry.id   AF-A0A920HR66-F1
#
_cell.length_a   1.000
_cell.length_b   1.000
_cell.length_c   1.000
_cell.angle_alpha   90.00
_cell.angle_beta   90.00
_cell.angle_gamma   90.00
#
_symmetry.space_group_name_H-M   'P 1'
#
loop_
_entity.id
_entity.type
_entity.pdbx_description
1 polymer ?
#
loop_
_entity_poly.entity_id
_entity_poly.type
_entity_poly.pdbx_seq_one_letter_code
_entity_poly.pdbx_strand_id
1 'polypeptide(L)' 'MTSYCPFPKGPVPSSPANNNYEPGFASALMLKDLRLSQEAARMTSSSTPLGANATSIYEEIETLGHDGIDFQV' A
#
# COMPACT_ATOMS: atom_id res chain seq x y z
N MET A 1 -3.80 0.79 -32.84
CA MET A 1 -4.42 -0.39 -32.20
C MET A 1 -3.29 -1.21 -31.58
N THR A 2 -2.80 -0.86 -30.39
CA THR A 2 -3.24 -1.39 -29.07
C THR A 2 -3.19 -2.92 -28.99
N SER A 3 -2.09 -3.49 -28.51
CA SER A 3 -2.20 -4.71 -27.70
C SER A 3 -0.96 -4.86 -26.82
N TYR A 4 -1.23 -4.80 -25.53
CA TYR A 4 -0.33 -4.70 -24.39
C TYR A 4 -0.16 -6.12 -23.84
N CYS A 5 1.10 -6.56 -23.67
CA CYS A 5 1.59 -7.70 -22.88
C CYS A 5 0.96 -9.11 -23.07
N PRO A 6 1.73 -10.10 -23.57
CA PRO A 6 1.51 -11.49 -23.24
C PRO A 6 2.70 -12.02 -22.42
N PHE A 7 2.79 -11.67 -21.13
CA PHE A 7 3.69 -12.39 -20.24
C PHE A 7 2.96 -13.61 -19.67
N PRO A 8 3.44 -14.85 -19.89
CA PRO A 8 2.62 -16.06 -19.80
C PRO A 8 2.75 -16.80 -18.46
N LYS A 9 2.85 -16.09 -17.34
CA LYS A 9 2.74 -16.73 -16.02
C LYS A 9 1.91 -15.80 -15.15
N GLY A 10 0.78 -16.33 -14.68
CA GLY A 10 -0.09 -15.69 -13.71
C GLY A 10 0.66 -15.20 -12.47
N PRO A 11 -0.07 -14.59 -11.52
CA PRO A 11 0.52 -13.87 -10.38
C PRO A 11 1.65 -14.69 -9.76
N VAL A 12 2.82 -14.06 -9.65
CA VAL A 12 4.06 -14.65 -9.14
C VAL A 12 3.73 -15.40 -7.82
N PRO A 13 4.19 -16.64 -7.61
CA PRO A 13 3.77 -17.43 -6.44
C PRO A 13 4.10 -16.79 -5.08
N SER A 14 5.00 -15.81 -5.05
CA SER A 14 5.34 -15.02 -3.85
C SER A 14 4.47 -13.77 -3.66
N SER A 15 3.48 -13.53 -4.53
CA SER A 15 2.58 -12.39 -4.40
C SER A 15 1.65 -12.63 -3.21
N PRO A 16 1.54 -11.70 -2.26
CA PRO A 16 0.63 -11.80 -1.11
C PRO A 16 -0.83 -12.09 -1.49
N ALA A 17 -1.27 -11.57 -2.64
CA ALA A 17 -2.56 -11.90 -3.27
C ALA A 17 -2.82 -13.42 -3.45
N ASN A 18 -1.77 -14.24 -3.57
CA ASN A 18 -1.89 -15.70 -3.71
C ASN A 18 -1.91 -16.44 -2.37
N ASN A 19 -1.74 -15.75 -1.24
CA ASN A 19 -1.67 -16.34 0.10
C ASN A 19 -2.73 -15.77 1.05
N ASN A 20 -3.96 -15.56 0.56
CA ASN A 20 -5.07 -14.99 1.35
C ASN A 20 -4.74 -13.67 2.07
N TYR A 21 -3.84 -12.85 1.52
CA TYR A 21 -3.36 -11.63 2.18
C TYR A 21 -2.70 -11.89 3.54
N GLU A 22 -2.15 -13.08 3.77
CA GLU A 22 -1.33 -13.37 4.95
C GLU A 22 -0.21 -12.32 5.08
N PRO A 23 0.04 -11.82 6.30
CA PRO A 23 0.77 -10.58 6.52
C PRO A 23 2.27 -10.75 6.23
N GLY A 24 2.66 -10.51 4.98
CA GLY A 24 4.04 -10.20 4.61
C GLY A 24 4.40 -8.74 4.90
N PHE A 25 3.40 -7.85 4.79
CA PHE A 25 3.51 -6.43 5.08
C PHE A 25 2.18 -5.87 5.61
N ALA A 26 1.97 -5.87 6.93
CA ALA A 26 0.72 -5.42 7.53
C ALA A 26 0.37 -3.97 7.15
N SER A 27 -0.90 -3.72 6.81
CA SER A 27 -1.40 -2.38 6.50
C SER A 27 -1.09 -1.35 7.60
N ALA A 28 -1.06 -1.79 8.86
CA ALA A 28 -0.61 -0.98 10.00
C ALA A 28 0.86 -0.49 9.90
N LEU A 29 1.76 -1.32 9.35
CA LEU A 29 3.17 -0.94 9.15
C LEU A 29 3.31 0.08 8.02
N MET A 30 2.56 -0.07 6.92
CA MET A 30 2.53 0.92 5.84
C MET A 30 2.02 2.27 6.35
N LEU A 31 0.94 2.25 7.15
CA LEU A 31 0.38 3.47 7.71
C LEU A 31 1.37 4.19 8.63
N LYS A 32 2.11 3.46 9.45
CA LYS A 32 3.19 4.03 10.27
C LYS A 32 4.24 4.73 9.41
N ASP A 33 4.73 4.08 8.36
CA ASP A 33 5.76 4.65 7.49
C ASP A 33 5.24 5.85 6.68
N LEU A 34 3.97 5.83 6.28
CA LEU A 34 3.31 6.96 5.63
C LEU A 34 3.16 8.16 6.57
N ARG A 35 2.77 7.95 7.84
CA ARG A 35 2.73 9.01 8.85
C ARG A 35 4.12 9.64 9.07
N LEU A 36 5.17 8.81 9.16
CA LEU A 36 6.56 9.29 9.25
C LEU A 36 6.99 10.08 8.00
N SER A 37 6.61 9.61 6.82
CA SER A 37 6.87 10.29 5.54
C SER A 37 6.18 11.66 5.46
N GLN A 38 4.91 11.75 5.89
CA GLN A 38 4.18 13.03 5.93
C GLN A 38 4.73 14.00 6.99
N GLU A 39 5.27 13.50 8.09
CA GLU A 39 5.99 14.35 9.06
C GLU A 39 7.28 14.91 8.45
N ALA A 40 8.08 14.05 7.80
CA ALA A 40 9.30 14.49 7.13
C ALA A 40 9.01 15.50 6.01
N ALA A 41 7.98 15.25 5.20
CA ALA A 41 7.55 16.16 4.14
C ALA A 41 7.13 17.54 4.68
N ARG A 42 6.47 17.59 5.84
CA ARG A 42 6.14 18.85 6.53
C ARG A 42 7.39 19.57 7.02
N MET A 43 8.37 18.85 7.57
CA MET A 43 9.64 19.43 8.02
C MET A 43 10.47 20.00 6.86
N THR A 44 10.41 19.39 5.68
CA THR A 44 11.18 19.81 4.51
C THR A 44 10.38 20.69 3.53
N SER A 45 9.16 21.10 3.88
CA SER A 45 8.22 21.82 2.99
C SER A 45 8.08 21.15 1.62
N SER A 46 8.17 19.83 1.57
CA SER A 46 8.11 19.04 0.34
C SER A 46 6.66 18.68 0.03
N SER A 47 6.21 18.97 -1.18
CA SER A 47 4.85 18.64 -1.61
C SER A 47 4.75 17.16 -1.98
N THR A 48 4.05 16.37 -1.17
CA THR A 48 3.82 14.93 -1.39
C THR A 48 2.33 14.62 -1.55
N PRO A 49 1.64 15.11 -2.60
CA PRO A 49 0.19 14.93 -2.75
C PRO A 49 -0.22 13.45 -2.87
N LEU A 50 0.61 12.63 -3.52
CA LEU A 50 0.38 11.19 -3.61
C LEU A 50 0.58 10.48 -2.26
N GLY A 51 1.59 10.90 -1.47
CA GLY A 51 1.83 10.36 -0.13
C GLY A 51 0.73 10.73 0.85
N ALA A 52 0.20 11.95 0.76
CA ALA A 52 -0.94 12.39 1.57
C ALA A 52 -2.19 11.57 1.25
N ASN A 53 -2.51 11.39 -0.04
CA ASN A 53 -3.65 10.58 -0.45
C ASN A 53 -3.49 9.10 -0.05
N ALA A 54 -2.29 8.53 -0.22
CA ALA A 54 -2.00 7.19 0.26
C ALA A 54 -2.21 7.08 1.77
N THR A 55 -1.73 8.05 2.56
CA THR A 55 -1.94 8.07 4.01
C THR A 55 -3.42 8.01 4.35
N SER A 56 -4.27 8.81 3.71
CA SER A 56 -5.72 8.79 3.94
C SER A 56 -6.38 7.45 3.61
N ILE A 57 -5.97 6.79 2.52
CA ILE A 57 -6.48 5.45 2.17
C ILE A 57 -6.08 4.42 3.22
N TYR A 58 -4.84 4.44 3.71
CA TYR A 58 -4.39 3.52 4.76
C TYR A 58 -5.05 3.81 6.12
N GLU A 59 -5.38 5.05 6.43
CA GLU A 59 -6.18 5.41 7.62
C GLU A 59 -7.62 4.86 7.53
N GLU A 60 -8.21 4.86 6.34
CA GLU A 60 -9.51 4.24 6.11
C GLU A 60 -9.45 2.73 6.30
N ILE A 61 -8.40 2.06 5.80
CA ILE A 61 -8.16 0.62 6.00
C ILE A 61 -7.98 0.28 7.49
N GLU A 62 -7.23 1.09 8.25
CA GLU A 62 -7.11 0.96 9.72
C GLU A 62 -8.48 1.11 10.40
N THR A 63 -9.28 2.10 9.98
CA THR A 63 -10.61 2.36 10.54
C THR A 63 -11.60 1.20 10.27
N LEU A 64 -11.47 0.52 9.14
CA LEU A 64 -12.27 -0.65 8.78
C LEU A 64 -11.87 -1.93 9.53
N GLY A 65 -10.84 -1.88 10.39
CA GLY A 65 -10.35 -3.05 11.14
C GLY A 65 -9.61 -4.06 10.25
N HIS A 66 -9.08 -3.58 9.12
CA HIS A 66 -8.30 -4.34 8.15
C HIS A 66 -6.79 -4.08 8.32
N ASP A 67 -6.38 -3.68 9.52
CA ASP A 67 -4.99 -3.37 9.89
C ASP A 67 -4.06 -4.60 9.86
N GLY A 68 -4.63 -5.79 10.08
CA GLY A 68 -3.94 -7.08 10.04
C GLY A 68 -3.93 -7.80 8.69
N ILE A 69 -4.62 -7.29 7.66
CA ILE A 69 -4.58 -7.85 6.30
C ILE A 69 -3.57 -7.10 5.44
N ASP A 70 -2.95 -7.81 4.49
CA ASP A 70 -1.99 -7.21 3.56
C ASP A 70 -2.63 -6.05 2.78
N PHE A 71 -1.83 -5.04 2.44
CA PHE A 71 -2.28 -3.77 1.85
C PHE A 71 -2.88 -3.86 0.44
N GLN A 72 -2.87 -5.06 -0.16
CA GLN A 72 -3.32 -5.32 -1.54
C GLN A 72 -4.84 -5.47 -1.68
N VAL A 73 -5.62 -5.15 -0.64
CA VAL A 73 -7.08 -5.31 -0.59
C VAL A 73 -7.79 -4.24 -1.42
#